data_AF-A0A3D4B9X0-F1
#
_entry.id   AF-A0A3D4B9X0-F1
#
_cell.length_a   1.000
_cell.length_b   1.000
_cell.length_c   1.000
_cell.angle_alpha   90.00
_cell.angle_beta   90.00
_cell.angle_gamma   90.00
#
_symmetry.space_group_name_H-M   'P 1'
#
loop_
_entity.id
_entity.type
_entity.pdbx_description
1 polymer ?
#
loop_
_entity_poly.entity_id
_entity_poly.type
_entity_poly.pdbx_seq_one_letter_code
_entity_poly.pdbx_strand_id
1 'polypeptide(L)'
;AGGGSIARVDDGGALHVGPQSAGAVPGPACYGTGGKQPTVTDADVVLGYLDPDNFLGGRSVLYPDLAEQSIQDHVAEPLSLSSVEAASGIIHVVTT
;
A
#
# COMPACT_ATOMS: atom_id res chain seq x y z
N ALA A 1 0.71 12.69 -3.32
CA ALA A 1 1.43 11.69 -2.49
C ALA A 1 2.43 10.94 -3.38
N GLY A 2 3.49 10.36 -2.81
CA GLY A 2 4.43 9.51 -3.56
C GLY A 2 4.20 8.03 -3.25
N GLY A 3 4.93 7.12 -3.90
CA GLY A 3 4.77 5.66 -3.71
C GLY A 3 4.87 5.19 -2.24
N GLY A 4 5.74 5.84 -1.46
CA GLY A 4 5.91 5.53 -0.04
C GLY A 4 4.89 6.19 0.91
N SER A 5 3.94 6.98 0.41
CA SER A 5 2.96 7.63 1.28
C SER A 5 2.08 6.59 1.98
N ILE A 6 1.95 6.71 3.31
CA ILE A 6 1.27 5.72 4.15
C ILE A 6 -0.24 5.95 4.10
N ALA A 7 -0.99 4.87 3.88
CA ALA A 7 -2.43 4.83 4.03
C ALA A 7 -2.82 4.48 5.48
N ARG A 8 -3.81 5.18 6.03
CA ARG A 8 -4.36 4.90 7.36
C ARG A 8 -5.85 5.21 7.41
N VAL A 9 -6.56 4.53 8.29
CA VAL A 9 -7.94 4.85 8.65
C VAL A 9 -7.91 5.57 10.00
N ASP A 10 -8.58 6.72 10.09
CA ASP A 10 -8.72 7.42 11.37
C ASP A 10 -9.87 6.87 12.22
N ASP A 11 -9.99 7.36 13.46
CA ASP A 11 -11.04 6.93 14.39
C ASP A 11 -12.46 7.24 13.88
N GLY A 12 -12.60 8.12 12.88
CA GLY A 12 -13.87 8.46 12.23
C GLY A 12 -14.20 7.57 11.02
N GLY A 13 -13.34 6.61 10.67
CA GLY A 13 -13.53 5.75 9.49
C GLY A 13 -13.17 6.42 8.16
N ALA A 14 -12.42 7.53 8.18
CA ALA A 14 -11.95 8.17 6.96
C ALA A 14 -10.57 7.62 6.54
N LEU A 15 -10.43 7.32 5.24
CA LEU A 15 -9.17 6.91 4.64
C LEU A 15 -8.30 8.15 4.33
N HIS A 16 -7.08 8.15 4.86
CA HIS A 16 -6.06 9.17 4.61
C HIS A 16 -4.83 8.55 3.97
N VAL A 17 -4.24 9.24 3.00
CA VAL A 17 -2.95 8.83 2.39
C VAL A 17 -1.95 9.97 2.49
N GLY A 18 -0.85 9.73 3.23
CA GLY A 18 0.11 10.77 3.60
C GLY A 18 -0.40 11.68 4.73
N PRO A 19 0.33 12.76 5.07
CA PRO A 19 1.61 13.19 4.49
C PRO A 19 2.80 12.31 4.91
N GLN A 20 2.60 11.42 5.90
CA GLN A 20 3.60 10.49 6.36
C GLN A 20 4.04 9.52 5.25
N SER A 21 5.30 9.13 5.28
CA SER A 21 5.91 8.24 4.29
C SER A 21 6.68 7.13 4.99
N ALA A 22 6.62 5.92 4.43
CA ALA A 22 7.40 4.77 4.88
C ALA A 22 8.90 4.90 4.54
N GLY A 23 9.27 5.93 3.77
CA GLY A 23 10.65 6.13 3.31
C GLY A 23 11.12 5.02 2.38
N ALA A 24 12.43 4.83 2.29
CA ALA A 24 13.03 3.72 1.54
C ALA A 24 13.24 2.48 2.41
N VAL A 25 13.53 2.67 3.71
CA VAL A 25 13.67 1.61 4.72
C VAL A 25 12.98 2.10 5.99
N PRO A 26 11.98 1.38 6.54
CA PRO A 26 11.57 0.03 6.15
C PRO A 26 10.78 -0.02 4.82
N GLY A 27 10.32 1.12 4.29
CA GLY A 27 9.66 1.20 2.98
C GLY A 27 8.25 0.59 2.94
N PRO A 28 7.62 0.56 1.75
CA PRO A 28 6.40 -0.21 1.47
C PRO A 28 6.48 -1.65 1.97
N ALA A 29 5.35 -2.22 2.38
CA ALA A 29 5.32 -3.60 2.88
C ALA A 29 5.78 -4.61 1.80
N CYS A 30 5.39 -4.35 0.55
CA CYS A 30 5.72 -5.13 -0.62
C CYS A 30 7.23 -5.19 -0.92
N TYR A 31 8.07 -4.35 -0.30
CA TYR A 31 9.53 -4.44 -0.45
C TYR A 31 10.15 -5.56 0.39
N GLY A 32 9.42 -6.12 1.36
CA GLY A 32 9.95 -7.19 2.22
C GLY A 32 11.08 -6.75 3.17
N THR A 33 11.29 -5.44 3.34
CA THR A 33 12.35 -4.84 4.15
C THR A 33 11.92 -4.50 5.59
N GLY A 34 10.83 -5.11 6.05
CA GLY A 34 10.26 -4.93 7.40
C GLY A 34 9.17 -3.85 7.47
N GLY A 35 8.76 -3.27 6.34
CA GLY A 35 7.60 -2.38 6.26
C GLY A 35 6.32 -3.12 6.62
N LYS A 36 5.43 -2.48 7.38
CA LYS A 36 4.14 -3.05 7.80
C LYS A 36 2.95 -2.13 7.57
N GLN A 37 3.21 -0.86 7.30
CA GLN A 37 2.15 0.10 7.04
C GLN A 37 1.88 0.13 5.54
N PRO A 38 0.61 0.05 5.10
CA PRO A 38 0.30 0.05 3.68
C PRO A 38 0.65 1.39 3.06
N THR A 39 1.20 1.37 1.85
CA THR A 39 1.51 2.56 1.08
C THR A 39 0.83 2.56 -0.29
N VAL A 40 1.03 3.65 -1.04
CA VAL A 40 0.56 3.76 -2.44
C VAL A 40 1.16 2.65 -3.31
N THR A 41 2.46 2.36 -3.14
CA THR A 41 3.13 1.26 -3.84
C THR A 41 2.53 -0.10 -3.50
N ASP A 42 2.13 -0.34 -2.24
CA ASP A 42 1.43 -1.59 -1.88
C ASP A 42 0.10 -1.72 -2.63
N ALA A 43 -0.65 -0.62 -2.74
CA ALA A 43 -1.90 -0.59 -3.50
C ALA A 43 -1.68 -0.80 -5.00
N ASP A 44 -0.64 -0.19 -5.58
CA ASP A 44 -0.26 -0.41 -6.98
C ASP A 44 0.08 -1.89 -7.26
N VAL A 45 0.73 -2.59 -6.32
CA VAL A 45 1.03 -4.02 -6.44
C VAL A 45 -0.26 -4.86 -6.37
N VAL A 46 -1.13 -4.61 -5.39
CA VAL A 46 -2.39 -5.36 -5.22
C VAL A 46 -3.31 -5.18 -6.42
N LEU A 47 -3.34 -4.00 -7.03
CA LEU A 47 -4.13 -3.72 -8.23
C LEU A 47 -3.46 -4.21 -9.52
N GLY A 48 -2.23 -4.71 -9.45
CA GLY A 48 -1.49 -5.20 -10.61
C GLY A 48 -0.95 -4.10 -11.54
N TYR A 49 -0.82 -2.87 -11.04
CA TYR A 49 -0.18 -1.77 -11.78
C TYR A 49 1.34 -1.91 -11.82
N LEU A 50 1.91 -2.61 -10.84
CA LEU A 50 3.32 -2.98 -10.80
C LEU A 50 3.48 -4.47 -11.00
N ASP A 51 4.37 -4.86 -11.91
CA ASP A 51 4.81 -6.23 -12.11
C ASP A 51 5.75 -6.64 -10.96
N PRO A 52 5.35 -7.59 -10.08
CA PRO A 52 6.16 -7.98 -8.93
C PRO A 52 7.50 -8.62 -9.29
N ASP A 53 7.58 -9.27 -10.46
CA ASP A 53 8.75 -10.02 -10.90
C ASP A 53 9.73 -9.14 -11.70
N ASN A 54 9.30 -7.97 -12.15
CA ASN A 54 10.08 -7.09 -13.02
C ASN A 54 10.29 -5.68 -12.43
N PHE A 55 10.15 -5.51 -11.12
CA PHE A 55 10.32 -4.21 -10.49
C PHE A 55 11.76 -3.67 -10.62
N LEU A 56 11.88 -2.40 -11.01
CA LEU A 56 13.14 -1.73 -11.35
C LEU A 56 13.97 -2.47 -12.43
N GLY A 57 13.29 -3.11 -13.38
CA GLY A 57 13.94 -3.92 -14.43
C GLY A 57 14.50 -5.23 -13.89
N GLY A 58 13.77 -5.87 -12.97
CA GLY A 58 14.15 -7.13 -12.33
C GLY A 58 15.24 -7.01 -11.26
N ARG A 59 15.53 -5.79 -10.78
CA ARG A 59 16.56 -5.57 -9.73
C ARG A 59 16.03 -5.78 -8.32
N SER A 60 14.72 -5.80 -8.14
CA SER A 60 14.06 -6.08 -6.89
C SER A 60 12.80 -6.86 -7.16
N VAL A 61 12.50 -7.83 -6.31
CA VAL A 61 11.22 -8.53 -6.30
C VAL A 61 10.28 -7.78 -5.36
N LEU A 62 9.00 -7.73 -5.71
CA LEU A 62 7.94 -7.27 -4.81
C LEU A 62 7.20 -8.48 -4.24
N TYR A 63 6.65 -8.33 -3.05
CA TYR A 63 5.89 -9.36 -2.36
C TYR A 63 4.41 -8.96 -2.28
N PRO A 64 3.56 -9.40 -3.23
CA PRO A 64 2.13 -9.07 -3.24
C PRO A 64 1.42 -9.47 -1.95
N ASP A 65 1.75 -10.64 -1.40
CA ASP A 65 1.14 -11.12 -0.15
C ASP A 65 1.38 -10.16 1.03
N LEU A 66 2.57 -9.52 1.10
CA LEU A 66 2.86 -8.54 2.14
C LEU A 66 2.10 -7.23 1.91
N ALA A 67 1.96 -6.82 0.65
CA ALA A 67 1.16 -5.67 0.26
C ALA A 67 -0.31 -5.90 0.67
N GLU A 68 -0.89 -7.02 0.24
CA GLU A 68 -2.26 -7.41 0.52
C GLU A 68 -2.53 -7.50 2.02
N GLN A 69 -1.65 -8.19 2.78
CA GLN A 69 -1.79 -8.30 4.23
C GLN A 69 -1.78 -6.94 4.92
N SER A 70 -0.85 -6.04 4.56
CA SER A 70 -0.77 -4.72 5.16
C SER A 70 -2.01 -3.86 4.88
N ILE A 71 -2.57 -3.96 3.66
CA ILE A 71 -3.80 -3.26 3.28
C ILE A 71 -4.99 -3.89 4.00
N GLN A 72 -5.02 -5.21 4.10
CA GLN A 72 -6.07 -5.95 4.80
C GLN A 72 -6.17 -5.48 6.27
N ASP A 73 -5.06 -5.56 7.00
CA ASP A 73 -5.01 -5.29 8.44
C ASP A 73 -5.32 -3.82 8.79
N HIS A 74 -4.86 -2.88 7.97
CA HIS A 74 -4.83 -1.46 8.32
C HIS A 74 -5.87 -0.61 7.59
N VAL A 75 -6.50 -1.12 6.53
CA VAL A 75 -7.49 -0.37 5.74
C VAL A 75 -8.74 -1.20 5.45
N ALA A 76 -8.60 -2.42 4.94
CA ALA A 76 -9.73 -3.22 4.52
C ALA A 76 -10.60 -3.66 5.70
N GLU A 77 -10.01 -4.26 6.74
CA GLU A 77 -10.75 -4.67 7.94
C GLU A 77 -11.41 -3.50 8.67
N PRO A 78 -10.72 -2.38 8.97
CA PRO A 78 -11.35 -1.21 9.60
C PRO A 78 -12.54 -0.63 8.81
N LEU A 79 -12.52 -0.73 7.48
CA LEU A 79 -13.57 -0.21 6.61
C LEU A 79 -14.58 -1.27 6.15
N SER A 80 -14.41 -2.53 6.56
CA SER A 80 -15.22 -3.68 6.09
C SER A 80 -15.24 -3.82 4.56
N LEU A 81 -14.07 -3.67 3.93
CA LEU A 81 -13.85 -3.81 2.49
C LEU A 81 -13.02 -5.06 2.19
N SER A 82 -13.00 -5.48 0.93
CA SER A 82 -11.94 -6.36 0.43
C SER A 82 -10.62 -5.62 0.28
N SER A 83 -9.49 -6.36 0.27
CA SER A 83 -8.16 -5.78 0.08
C SER A 83 -8.03 -5.05 -1.26
N VAL A 84 -8.71 -5.54 -2.31
CA VAL A 84 -8.77 -4.92 -3.64
C VAL A 84 -9.56 -3.60 -3.62
N GLU A 85 -10.72 -3.56 -2.97
CA GLU A 85 -11.51 -2.32 -2.82
C GLU A 85 -10.75 -1.28 -2.00
N ALA A 86 -10.10 -1.71 -0.91
CA ALA A 86 -9.26 -0.85 -0.09
C ALA A 86 -8.07 -0.29 -0.89
N ALA A 87 -7.37 -1.13 -1.66
CA ALA A 87 -6.28 -0.70 -2.55
C ALA A 87 -6.76 0.32 -3.58
N SER A 88 -7.91 0.09 -4.21
CA SER A 88 -8.53 1.06 -5.12
C SER A 88 -8.84 2.39 -4.43
N GLY A 89 -9.33 2.35 -3.19
CA GLY A 89 -9.58 3.54 -2.37
C GLY A 89 -8.31 4.34 -2.09
N ILE A 90 -7.20 3.66 -1.77
CA ILE A 90 -5.89 4.29 -1.55
C ILE A 90 -5.45 5.07 -2.79
N ILE A 91 -5.52 4.46 -3.98
CA ILE A 91 -5.15 5.14 -5.23
C ILE A 91 -6.07 6.33 -5.50
N HIS A 92 -7.37 6.17 -5.29
CA HIS A 92 -8.35 7.24 -5.52
C HIS A 92 -8.07 8.50 -4.68
N VAL A 93 -7.75 8.32 -3.39
CA VAL A 93 -7.39 9.41 -2.47
C VAL A 93 -6.13 10.16 -2.93
N VAL A 94 -5.18 9.48 -3.57
CA VAL A 94 -3.95 10.10 -4.08
C VAL A 94 -4.17 10.91 -5.36
N THR A 95 -5.12 10.49 -6.19
CA THR A 95 -5.43 11.13 -7.47
C THR A 95 -6.41 12.31 -7.39
N THR A 96 -7.01 12.52 -6.23
CA THR A 96 -7.97 13.62 -5.97
C THR A 96 -7.22 14.86 -5.49
#